data_AF-A0A529NR74-F1
#
_entry.id   AF-A0A529NR74-F1
#
_cell.length_a   1.000
_cell.length_b   1.000
_cell.length_c   1.000
_cell.angle_alpha   90.00
_cell.angle_beta   90.00
_cell.angle_gamma   90.00
#
_symmetry.space_group_name_H-M   'P 1'
#
loop_
_entity.id
_entity.type
_entity.pdbx_description
1 polymer ?
#
loop_
_entity_poly.entity_id
_entity_poly.type
_entity_poly.pdbx_seq_one_letter_code
_entity_poly.pdbx_strand_id
1 'polypeptide(L)'
;MNEAQDLFSLLRQSTDVDPLAIEAIKRAIAEGEDRELCRINTLAFASKHGLDEERAISAFLHAARVGIFDISWNVLCPGCGGVLDTNATLKTLQKDEYSCALCSQGYSPTLDEMVEVTFTVSPRIRRIAAHNPHELPMVEYFRQIYWASGVDVPEEGFAQKMEEFSLE
;
A
#
# COMPACT_ATOMS: atom_id res chain seq x y z
N MET A 1 -20.97 -0.17 10.60
CA MET A 1 -20.46 -0.53 11.95
C MET A 1 -20.59 -2.03 12.24
N ASN A 2 -21.75 -2.67 12.01
CA ASN A 2 -21.91 -4.12 12.25
C ASN A 2 -20.96 -4.98 11.40
N GLU A 3 -20.87 -4.69 10.09
CA GLU A 3 -20.06 -5.46 9.15
C GLU A 3 -18.55 -5.46 9.48
N ALA A 4 -17.97 -4.30 9.83
CA ALA A 4 -16.56 -4.24 10.23
C ALA A 4 -16.29 -5.03 11.52
N GLN A 5 -17.21 -4.98 12.50
CA GLN A 5 -17.10 -5.77 13.73
C GLN A 5 -17.20 -7.28 13.45
N ASP A 6 -18.06 -7.69 12.51
CA ASP A 6 -18.19 -9.08 12.07
C ASP A 6 -16.90 -9.58 11.42
N LEU A 7 -16.27 -8.78 10.54
CA LEU A 7 -15.01 -9.13 9.88
C LEU A 7 -13.83 -9.22 10.84
N PHE A 8 -13.72 -8.31 11.82
CA PHE A 8 -12.70 -8.42 12.87
C PHE A 8 -12.94 -9.61 13.81
N SER A 9 -14.19 -10.00 14.02
CA SER A 9 -14.53 -11.20 14.78
C SER A 9 -14.10 -12.47 14.03
N LEU A 10 -14.26 -12.51 12.70
CA LEU A 10 -13.75 -13.58 11.85
C LEU A 10 -12.22 -13.63 11.85
N LEU A 11 -11.56 -12.47 11.75
CA LEU A 11 -10.09 -12.39 11.79
C LEU A 11 -9.52 -13.00 13.07
N ARG A 12 -10.14 -12.72 14.23
CA ARG A 12 -9.74 -13.28 15.54
C ARG A 12 -9.94 -14.78 15.68
N GLN A 13 -10.74 -15.41 14.83
CA GLN A 13 -10.90 -16.87 14.82
C GLN A 13 -9.74 -17.59 14.12
N SER A 14 -8.88 -16.86 13.39
CA SER A 14 -7.69 -17.43 12.77
C SER A 14 -6.61 -17.67 13.84
N THR A 15 -6.17 -18.92 14.02
CA THR A 15 -5.18 -19.30 15.04
C THR A 15 -3.79 -18.71 14.79
N ASP A 16 -3.50 -18.33 13.56
CA ASP A 16 -2.17 -17.92 13.10
C ASP A 16 -1.99 -16.40 13.04
N VAL A 17 -2.94 -15.65 13.61
CA VAL A 17 -2.93 -14.18 13.60
C VAL A 17 -2.67 -13.66 15.01
N ASP A 18 -1.61 -12.87 15.16
CA ASP A 18 -1.26 -12.24 16.43
C ASP A 18 -2.34 -11.23 16.87
N PRO A 19 -2.93 -11.36 18.06
CA PRO A 19 -3.89 -10.40 18.58
C PRO A 19 -3.35 -8.96 18.62
N LEU A 20 -2.05 -8.76 18.85
CA LEU A 20 -1.43 -7.44 18.83
C LEU A 20 -1.47 -6.81 17.44
N ALA A 21 -1.25 -7.61 16.39
CA ALA A 21 -1.35 -7.15 15.01
C ALA A 21 -2.80 -6.78 14.65
N ILE A 22 -3.79 -7.57 15.11
CA ILE A 22 -5.22 -7.25 14.92
C ILE A 22 -5.58 -5.91 15.56
N GLU A 23 -5.15 -5.68 16.81
CA GLU A 23 -5.45 -4.44 17.50
C GLU A 23 -4.71 -3.24 16.88
N ALA A 24 -3.47 -3.41 16.42
CA ALA A 24 -2.74 -2.38 15.67
C ALA A 24 -3.48 -2.01 14.37
N ILE A 25 -3.94 -3.00 13.60
CA ILE A 25 -4.74 -2.79 12.37
C ILE A 25 -6.03 -2.04 12.70
N LYS A 26 -6.77 -2.47 13.74
CA LYS A 26 -8.01 -1.81 14.16
C LYS A 26 -7.78 -0.35 14.51
N ARG A 27 -6.71 -0.08 15.27
CA ARG A 27 -6.34 1.28 15.68
C ARG A 27 -5.95 2.14 14.47
N ALA A 28 -5.13 1.61 13.57
CA ALA A 28 -4.75 2.32 12.34
C ALA A 28 -5.97 2.69 11.50
N ILE A 29 -6.93 1.77 11.31
CA ILE A 29 -8.16 2.06 10.56
C ILE A 29 -9.04 3.11 11.26
N ALA A 30 -9.11 3.09 12.59
CA ALA A 30 -9.95 4.00 13.36
C ALA A 30 -9.36 5.41 13.49
N GLU A 31 -8.05 5.51 13.69
CA GLU A 31 -7.36 6.76 14.09
C GLU A 31 -6.43 7.31 13.00
N GLY A 32 -5.98 6.47 12.08
CA GLY A 32 -5.00 6.85 11.06
C GLY A 32 -5.57 7.78 10.00
N GLU A 33 -4.67 8.52 9.35
CA GLU A 33 -4.99 9.34 8.20
C GLU A 33 -5.29 8.47 6.97
N ASP A 34 -6.03 9.01 6.01
CA ASP A 34 -6.40 8.28 4.79
C ASP A 34 -5.19 7.73 4.03
N ARG A 35 -4.09 8.50 3.97
CA ARG A 35 -2.83 8.09 3.33
C ARG A 35 -2.15 6.91 4.03
N GLU A 36 -2.32 6.78 5.35
CA GLU A 36 -1.77 5.66 6.12
C GLU A 36 -2.55 4.36 5.90
N LEU A 37 -3.72 4.45 5.25
CA LEU A 37 -4.57 3.33 4.89
C LEU A 37 -4.52 3.00 3.39
N CYS A 38 -3.72 3.73 2.64
CA CYS A 38 -3.42 3.50 1.23
C CYS A 38 -2.06 2.82 1.09
N ARG A 39 -1.99 1.76 0.27
CA ARG A 39 -0.74 1.08 -0.11
C ARG A 39 0.19 0.81 1.08
N ILE A 40 -0.38 0.25 2.15
CA ILE A 40 0.36 -0.08 3.37
C ILE A 40 1.46 -1.09 3.04
N ASN A 41 2.70 -0.71 3.33
CA ASN A 41 3.84 -1.60 3.40
C ASN A 41 3.81 -2.34 4.75
N THR A 42 3.65 -3.65 4.73
CA THR A 42 3.47 -4.44 5.97
C THR A 42 4.73 -4.46 6.83
N LEU A 43 5.92 -4.42 6.22
CA LEU A 43 7.19 -4.39 6.96
C LEU A 43 7.38 -3.03 7.65
N ALA A 44 7.09 -1.94 6.95
CA ALA A 44 7.11 -0.60 7.55
C ALA A 44 6.07 -0.48 8.68
N PHE A 45 4.87 -1.04 8.48
CA PHE A 45 3.84 -1.11 9.51
C PHE A 45 4.31 -1.90 10.73
N ALA A 46 4.91 -3.08 10.53
CA ALA A 46 5.44 -3.90 11.61
C ALA A 46 6.49 -3.14 12.43
N SER A 47 7.45 -2.50 11.76
CA SER A 47 8.48 -1.68 12.38
C SER A 47 7.88 -0.52 13.20
N LYS A 48 6.94 0.24 12.61
CA LYS A 48 6.27 1.38 13.27
C LYS A 48 5.51 0.96 14.54
N HIS A 49 4.92 -0.24 14.55
CA HIS A 49 4.10 -0.74 15.64
C HIS A 49 4.83 -1.72 16.58
N GLY A 50 6.11 -1.98 16.36
CA GLY A 50 6.91 -2.91 17.18
C GLY A 50 6.40 -4.36 17.11
N LEU A 51 5.89 -4.77 15.94
CA LEU A 51 5.38 -6.11 15.70
C LEU A 51 6.43 -6.99 15.04
N ASP A 52 6.32 -8.30 15.25
CA ASP A 52 7.05 -9.28 14.45
C ASP A 52 6.58 -9.23 12.99
N GLU A 53 7.54 -9.25 12.05
CA GLU A 53 7.27 -9.07 10.63
C GLU A 53 6.40 -10.20 10.06
N GLU A 54 6.72 -11.46 10.38
CA GLU A 54 5.97 -12.62 9.88
C GLU A 54 4.53 -12.60 10.40
N ARG A 55 4.35 -12.23 11.68
CA ARG A 55 3.01 -12.10 12.28
C ARG A 55 2.22 -10.94 11.71
N ALA A 56 2.85 -9.81 11.41
CA ALA A 56 2.19 -8.70 10.73
C ALA A 56 1.76 -9.10 9.32
N ILE A 57 2.64 -9.76 8.55
CA ILE A 57 2.32 -10.29 7.21
C ILE A 57 1.14 -11.25 7.29
N SER A 58 1.17 -12.22 8.21
CA SER A 58 0.04 -13.13 8.45
C SER A 58 -1.25 -12.37 8.72
N ALA A 59 -1.23 -11.38 9.61
CA ALA A 59 -2.40 -10.58 9.93
C ALA A 59 -2.98 -9.84 8.72
N PHE A 60 -2.14 -9.19 7.90
CA PHE A 60 -2.59 -8.48 6.71
C PHE A 60 -3.13 -9.43 5.63
N LEU A 61 -2.52 -10.59 5.42
CA LEU A 61 -3.01 -11.61 4.48
C LEU A 61 -4.37 -12.17 4.92
N HIS A 62 -4.54 -12.48 6.20
CA HIS A 62 -5.82 -12.93 6.74
C HIS A 62 -6.88 -11.81 6.71
N ALA A 63 -6.50 -10.58 7.05
CA ALA A 63 -7.38 -9.42 6.99
C ALA A 63 -7.85 -9.15 5.56
N ALA A 64 -6.97 -9.31 4.57
CA ALA A 64 -7.35 -9.21 3.17
C ALA A 64 -8.29 -10.34 2.72
N ARG A 65 -8.04 -11.58 3.17
CA ARG A 65 -8.91 -12.72 2.88
C ARG A 65 -10.33 -12.54 3.40
N VAL A 66 -10.51 -11.88 4.54
CA VAL A 66 -11.84 -11.54 5.08
C VAL A 66 -12.41 -10.23 4.53
N GLY A 67 -11.67 -9.51 3.68
CA GLY A 67 -12.14 -8.29 3.01
C GLY A 67 -11.97 -7.00 3.80
N ILE A 68 -11.10 -6.97 4.81
CA ILE A 68 -10.73 -5.72 5.50
C ILE A 68 -9.80 -4.87 4.62
N PHE A 69 -8.91 -5.53 3.88
CA PHE A 69 -7.98 -4.91 2.95
C PHE A 69 -8.08 -5.54 1.56
N ASP A 70 -7.73 -4.76 0.54
CA ASP A 70 -7.49 -5.23 -0.80
C ASP A 70 -5.97 -5.34 -1.03
N ILE A 71 -5.52 -6.47 -1.60
CA ILE A 71 -4.11 -6.71 -1.94
C ILE A 71 -3.82 -6.13 -3.31
N SER A 72 -2.72 -5.40 -3.43
CA SER A 72 -2.19 -4.92 -4.70
C SER A 72 -0.75 -5.39 -4.91
N TRP A 73 -0.47 -5.84 -6.13
CA TRP A 73 0.86 -6.19 -6.61
C TRP A 73 1.33 -5.04 -7.49
N ASN A 74 2.34 -4.28 -7.05
CA ASN A 74 2.83 -3.11 -7.78
C ASN A 74 4.16 -3.43 -8.43
N VAL A 75 4.27 -3.19 -9.73
CA VAL A 75 5.54 -3.24 -10.46
C VAL A 75 6.26 -1.93 -10.27
N LEU A 76 7.49 -1.98 -9.79
CA LEU A 76 8.32 -0.84 -9.49
C LEU A 76 9.41 -0.66 -10.55
N CYS A 77 9.72 0.59 -10.84
CA CYS A 77 10.90 0.96 -11.59
C CYS A 77 12.13 0.80 -10.68
N PRO A 78 13.13 -0.03 -11.05
CA PRO A 78 14.33 -0.20 -10.25
C PRO A 78 15.22 1.07 -10.26
N GLY A 79 15.05 1.96 -11.24
CA GLY A 79 15.81 3.20 -11.35
C GLY A 79 15.35 4.31 -10.40
N CYS A 80 14.04 4.55 -10.32
CA CYS A 80 13.48 5.67 -9.55
C CYS A 80 12.50 5.27 -8.44
N GLY A 81 12.09 4.00 -8.36
CA GLY A 81 11.09 3.54 -7.40
C GLY A 81 9.64 3.95 -7.76
N GLY A 82 9.39 4.49 -8.94
CA GLY A 82 8.03 4.78 -9.41
C GLY A 82 7.24 3.52 -9.75
N VAL A 83 5.94 3.51 -9.50
CA VAL A 83 5.04 2.41 -9.87
C VAL A 83 4.75 2.47 -11.37
N LEU A 84 5.04 1.36 -12.05
CA LEU A 84 4.86 1.16 -13.47
C LEU A 84 3.51 0.53 -13.80
N ASP A 85 2.99 -0.32 -12.90
CA ASP A 85 1.72 -1.01 -13.05
C ASP A 85 1.22 -1.50 -11.69
N THR A 86 -0.10 -1.64 -11.55
CA THR A 86 -0.74 -2.16 -10.33
C THR A 86 -1.76 -3.22 -10.71
N ASN A 87 -1.64 -4.39 -10.11
CA ASN A 87 -2.44 -5.55 -10.45
C ASN A 87 -3.11 -6.16 -9.21
N ALA A 88 -4.35 -6.64 -9.39
CA ALA A 88 -5.06 -7.37 -8.33
C ALA A 88 -4.49 -8.77 -8.09
N THR A 89 -3.79 -9.36 -9.07
CA THR A 89 -3.19 -10.69 -8.95
C THR A 89 -1.83 -10.75 -9.63
N LEU A 90 -0.93 -11.63 -9.14
CA LEU A 90 0.33 -11.95 -9.83
C LEU A 90 0.13 -12.46 -11.26
N LYS A 91 -0.95 -13.19 -11.54
CA LYS A 91 -1.20 -13.81 -12.85
C LYS A 91 -1.41 -12.81 -13.98
N THR A 92 -1.75 -11.58 -13.64
CA THR A 92 -1.98 -10.50 -14.61
C THR A 92 -0.71 -9.72 -14.94
N LEU A 93 0.42 -10.03 -14.29
CA LEU A 93 1.75 -9.56 -14.67
C LEU A 93 2.23 -10.36 -15.89
N GLN A 94 1.94 -9.86 -17.09
CA GLN A 94 2.18 -10.57 -18.35
C GLN A 94 2.97 -9.75 -19.39
N LYS A 95 3.54 -8.61 -19.00
CA LYS A 95 4.33 -7.79 -19.93
C LYS A 95 5.77 -8.25 -19.94
N ASP A 96 6.33 -8.41 -21.13
CA ASP A 96 7.76 -8.74 -21.31
C ASP A 96 8.67 -7.55 -20.96
N GLU A 97 8.12 -6.33 -21.01
CA GLU A 97 8.85 -5.09 -20.74
C GLU A 97 7.91 -4.01 -20.15
N TYR A 98 8.43 -3.26 -19.18
CA TYR A 98 7.80 -2.06 -18.63
C TYR A 98 8.67 -0.83 -18.92
N SER A 99 8.07 0.19 -19.53
CA SER A 99 8.73 1.47 -19.80
C SER A 99 8.41 2.47 -18.69
N CYS A 100 9.44 3.03 -18.05
CA CYS A 100 9.27 4.08 -17.04
C CYS A 100 9.18 5.46 -17.69
N ALA A 101 8.11 6.20 -17.45
CA ALA A 101 7.92 7.55 -17.98
C ALA A 101 8.94 8.57 -17.43
N LEU A 102 9.44 8.37 -16.20
CA LEU A 102 10.41 9.27 -15.57
C LEU A 102 11.85 8.97 -16.01
N CYS A 103 12.26 7.70 -15.97
CA CYS A 103 13.62 7.31 -16.33
C CYS A 103 13.83 7.19 -17.85
N SER A 104 12.75 7.06 -18.63
CA SER A 104 12.78 6.75 -20.06
C SER A 104 13.56 5.47 -20.38
N GLN A 105 13.54 4.50 -19.46
CA GLN A 105 14.19 3.19 -19.59
C GLN A 105 13.13 2.08 -19.63
N GLY A 106 13.43 1.03 -20.40
CA GLY A 106 12.69 -0.21 -20.45
C GLY A 106 13.30 -1.26 -19.52
N TYR A 107 12.46 -1.97 -18.77
CA TYR A 107 12.88 -3.01 -17.83
C TYR A 107 12.07 -4.28 -18.05
N SER A 108 12.76 -5.42 -18.15
CA SER A 108 12.10 -6.73 -18.08
C SER A 108 11.78 -7.05 -16.62
N PRO A 109 10.53 -7.42 -16.29
CA PRO A 109 10.13 -7.63 -14.91
C PRO A 109 10.80 -8.88 -14.31
N THR A 110 11.52 -8.69 -13.21
CA THR A 110 11.90 -9.78 -12.29
C THR A 110 10.99 -9.70 -11.05
N LEU A 111 10.32 -10.79 -10.70
CA LEU A 111 9.35 -10.79 -9.59
C LEU A 111 10.00 -10.37 -8.27
N ASP A 112 11.20 -10.87 -7.99
CA ASP A 112 11.87 -10.70 -6.69
C ASP A 112 12.40 -9.26 -6.46
N GLU A 113 12.64 -8.50 -7.54
CA GLU A 113 13.30 -7.19 -7.45
C GLU A 113 12.36 -6.03 -7.82
N MET A 114 11.36 -6.29 -8.66
CA MET A 114 10.49 -5.26 -9.21
C MET A 114 9.04 -5.33 -8.70
N VAL A 115 8.68 -6.27 -7.82
CA VAL A 115 7.29 -6.38 -7.33
C VAL A 115 7.23 -6.17 -5.83
N GLU A 116 6.39 -5.23 -5.41
CA GLU A 116 5.99 -5.10 -4.01
C GLU A 116 4.53 -5.51 -3.81
N VAL A 117 4.22 -5.92 -2.57
CA VAL A 117 2.86 -6.21 -2.13
C VAL A 117 2.43 -5.15 -1.13
N THR A 118 1.30 -4.51 -1.40
CA THR A 118 0.73 -3.49 -0.51
C THR A 118 -0.74 -3.78 -0.22
N PHE A 119 -1.22 -3.26 0.90
CA PHE A 119 -2.59 -3.43 1.35
C PHE A 119 -3.30 -2.08 1.45
N THR A 120 -4.46 -1.94 0.82
CA THR A 120 -5.29 -0.73 0.92
C THR A 120 -6.58 -1.08 1.62
N VAL A 121 -7.03 -0.25 2.57
CA VAL A 121 -8.27 -0.52 3.31
C VAL A 121 -9.44 -0.66 2.34
N SER A 122 -10.31 -1.63 2.53
CA SER A 122 -11.48 -1.77 1.67
C SER A 122 -12.43 -0.58 1.87
N PRO A 123 -13.02 0.00 0.80
CA PRO A 123 -14.00 1.08 0.94
C PRO A 123 -15.24 0.68 1.75
N ARG A 124 -15.49 -0.63 1.92
CA ARG A 124 -16.56 -1.17 2.80
C ARG A 124 -16.25 -0.96 4.28
N ILE A 125 -14.97 -0.92 4.64
CA ILE A 125 -14.51 -0.66 6.01
C ILE A 125 -14.41 0.84 6.25
N ARG A 126 -13.66 1.53 5.40
CA ARG A 126 -13.47 2.99 5.45
C ARG A 126 -13.12 3.47 4.05
N ARG A 127 -13.92 4.40 3.52
CA ARG A 127 -13.61 5.06 2.26
C ARG A 127 -12.53 6.10 2.48
N ILE A 128 -11.50 6.09 1.65
CA ILE A 128 -10.40 7.05 1.66
C ILE A 128 -10.26 7.71 0.28
N ALA A 129 -9.63 8.88 0.21
CA ALA A 129 -9.46 9.61 -1.05
C ALA A 129 -8.75 8.77 -2.14
N ALA A 130 -7.77 7.95 -1.74
CA ALA A 130 -7.00 7.10 -2.65
C ALA A 130 -7.81 5.98 -3.34
N HIS A 131 -9.06 5.72 -2.94
CA HIS A 131 -9.95 4.83 -3.71
C HIS A 131 -10.31 5.40 -5.08
N ASN A 132 -10.17 6.71 -5.27
CA ASN A 132 -10.34 7.40 -6.55
C ASN A 132 -9.05 8.18 -6.91
N PRO A 133 -7.95 7.51 -7.33
CA PRO A 133 -6.66 8.17 -7.56
C PRO A 133 -6.71 9.36 -8.53
N HIS A 134 -7.59 9.32 -9.53
CA HIS A 134 -7.74 10.38 -10.53
C HIS A 134 -8.37 11.67 -9.98
N GLU A 135 -8.99 11.61 -8.81
CA GLU A 135 -9.58 12.76 -8.11
C GLU A 135 -8.60 13.38 -7.10
N LEU A 136 -7.45 12.74 -6.86
CA LEU A 136 -6.44 13.28 -5.95
C LEU A 136 -5.79 14.54 -6.54
N PRO A 137 -5.54 15.58 -5.72
CA PRO A 137 -4.60 16.62 -6.07
C PRO A 137 -3.26 16.02 -6.50
N MET A 138 -2.59 16.62 -7.48
CA MET A 138 -1.35 16.09 -8.05
C MET A 138 -0.30 15.71 -6.99
N VAL A 139 -0.11 16.58 -6.00
CA VAL A 139 0.83 16.33 -4.88
C VAL A 139 0.46 15.07 -4.10
N GLU A 140 -0.81 14.85 -3.82
CA GLU A 140 -1.28 13.66 -3.10
C GLU A 140 -1.24 12.40 -3.97
N TYR A 141 -1.45 12.52 -5.28
CA TYR A 141 -1.21 11.42 -6.20
C TYR A 141 0.26 10.98 -6.17
N PHE A 142 1.21 11.93 -6.24
CA PHE A 142 2.63 11.59 -6.16
C PHE A 142 3.00 10.96 -4.82
N ARG A 143 2.46 11.51 -3.72
CA ARG A 143 2.71 10.99 -2.36
C ARG A 143 2.16 9.58 -2.14
N GLN A 144 0.93 9.31 -2.59
CA GLN A 144 0.20 8.10 -2.21
C GLN A 144 0.24 7.00 -3.28
N ILE A 145 0.36 7.36 -4.56
CA ILE A 145 0.13 6.45 -5.68
C ILE A 145 1.37 6.26 -6.55
N TYR A 146 2.14 7.31 -6.83
CA TYR A 146 3.20 7.23 -7.82
C TYR A 146 4.45 6.48 -7.31
N TRP A 147 4.89 6.75 -6.09
CA TRP A 147 6.11 6.14 -5.55
C TRP A 147 5.86 4.76 -4.94
N ALA A 148 6.89 3.93 -4.88
CA ALA A 148 6.89 2.69 -4.11
C ALA A 148 6.64 3.00 -2.64
N SER A 149 6.01 2.06 -1.94
CA SER A 149 5.64 2.23 -0.53
C SER A 149 6.84 2.38 0.41
N GLY A 150 8.04 1.97 -0.04
CA GLY A 150 9.30 2.09 0.68
C GLY A 150 10.08 3.39 0.41
N VAL A 151 9.60 4.29 -0.47
CA VAL A 151 10.26 5.58 -0.70
C VAL A 151 9.95 6.51 0.48
N ASP A 152 10.99 7.11 1.04
CA ASP A 152 10.84 8.11 2.11
C ASP A 152 10.36 9.44 1.53
N VAL A 153 9.04 9.65 1.60
CA VAL A 153 8.40 10.90 1.18
C VAL A 153 8.20 11.79 2.40
N PRO A 154 8.79 13.01 2.42
CA PRO A 154 8.67 13.91 3.57
C PRO A 154 7.22 14.17 3.99
N GLU A 155 6.92 14.07 5.28
CA GLU A 155 5.58 14.37 5.79
C GLU A 155 5.23 15.84 5.53
N GLU A 156 6.15 16.76 5.86
CA GLU A 156 6.01 18.19 5.69
C GLU A 156 6.78 18.71 4.46
N GLY A 157 6.30 19.81 3.88
CA GLY A 157 7.00 20.51 2.79
C GLY A 157 7.07 19.76 1.45
N PHE A 158 6.42 18.60 1.31
CA PHE A 158 6.43 17.84 0.04
C PHE A 158 5.84 18.63 -1.13
N ALA A 159 4.75 19.37 -0.90
CA ALA A 159 4.15 20.22 -1.93
C ALA A 159 5.14 21.25 -2.47
N GLN A 160 5.85 21.93 -1.56
CA GLN A 160 6.87 22.92 -1.93
C GLN A 160 8.02 22.28 -2.72
N LYS A 161 8.52 21.12 -2.27
CA LYS A 161 9.57 20.38 -2.98
C LYS A 161 9.14 19.95 -4.38
N MET A 162 7.88 19.55 -4.54
CA MET A 162 7.31 19.19 -5.85
C MET A 162 7.21 20.41 -6.77
N GLU A 163 6.81 21.56 -6.24
CA GLU A 163 6.78 22.83 -7.00
C GLU A 163 8.18 23.24 -7.47
N GLU A 164 9.17 23.19 -6.57
CA GLU A 164 10.58 23.48 -6.90
C GLU A 164 11.11 22.58 -8.02
N PHE A 165 10.81 21.27 -7.98
CA PHE A 165 11.21 20.32 -9.02
C PHE A 165 10.51 20.55 -10.38
N SER A 166 9.29 21.09 -10.38
CA SER A 166 8.52 21.32 -11.61
C SER A 166 8.86 22.62 -12.35
N LEU A 167 9.63 23.50 -11.72
CA LEU A 167 10.00 24.83 -12.24
C LEU A 167 11.40 24.87 -12.89
N GLU A 168 12.11 23.73 -12.94
CA GLU A 168 13.35 23.53 -13.70
C GLU A 168 13.10 22.85 -15.06
#